data_AF-A0AAQ3MQ22-F1
#
_entry.id   AF-A0AAQ3MQ22-F1
#
_cell.length_a   1.000
_cell.length_b   1.000
_cell.length_c   1.000
_cell.angle_alpha   90.00
_cell.angle_beta   90.00
_cell.angle_gamma   90.00
#
_symmetry.space_group_name_H-M   'P 1'
#
loop_
_entity.id
_entity.type
_entity.pdbx_description
1 polymer ?
#
loop_
_entity_poly.entity_id
_entity_poly.type
_entity_poly.pdbx_seq_one_letter_code
_entity_poly.pdbx_strand_id
1 'polypeptide(L)'
;MDSPTYGIRSIRQPRFKALCPSTTLCKQDKSFTLSFDVTMILHLPPTQYFFMASHSPRFLSLTRRAFSSSSSSSLGGVSMVQGASRGIGLEFVKQLLENDDKELVIATCRNPSASTGLIHLKDKFADRLRILPLDLTVESSIEASALSIKGTYGRLNLLINASGILSIPEIMHPETTLNKVEKSSLMLAYEVNAVGPILVIKHMWPLLKAGGGNGTGRSTAVVASLSARVASIGDNRLGGWHSYRSSKAALNQLSKTVSLEFARKKDPITCILLHPGTVDTDLSKPFQRNIAPDKIFSKEFSVQKLLSIINNVKSHDNGKFFAWDGQEIPW
;
A
#
# COMPACT_ATOMS: atom_id res chain seq x y z
N MET A 1 -18.84 -34.01 47.22
CA MET A 1 -17.77 -34.93 46.80
C MET A 1 -17.50 -34.81 45.30
N ASP A 2 -16.53 -34.04 44.82
CA ASP A 2 -16.28 -32.61 45.07
C ASP A 2 -15.53 -32.01 43.86
N SER A 3 -15.88 -30.79 43.46
CA SER A 3 -15.29 -30.12 42.29
C SER A 3 -14.18 -29.15 42.71
N PRO A 4 -12.93 -29.31 42.25
CA PRO A 4 -11.83 -28.44 42.66
C PRO A 4 -11.87 -27.06 41.97
N THR A 5 -12.30 -26.04 42.70
CA THR A 5 -12.24 -24.64 42.25
C THR A 5 -10.82 -24.07 42.35
N TYR A 6 -10.21 -23.73 41.22
CA TYR A 6 -8.92 -23.04 41.18
C TYR A 6 -9.07 -21.55 41.48
N GLY A 7 -8.62 -21.12 42.66
CA GLY A 7 -8.67 -19.72 43.10
C GLY A 7 -7.52 -18.87 42.53
N ILE A 8 -7.87 -17.78 41.83
CA ILE A 8 -6.90 -16.82 41.29
C ILE A 8 -6.31 -15.97 42.43
N ARG A 9 -4.99 -16.07 42.67
CA ARG A 9 -4.29 -15.21 43.64
C ARG A 9 -3.70 -13.97 42.97
N SER A 10 -4.07 -12.80 43.47
CA SER A 10 -3.55 -11.50 43.03
C SER A 10 -2.05 -11.34 43.35
N ILE A 11 -1.23 -11.20 42.31
CA ILE A 11 0.20 -10.88 42.44
C ILE A 11 0.35 -9.36 42.63
N ARG A 12 0.95 -8.95 43.77
CA ARG A 12 1.27 -7.54 44.04
C ARG A 12 2.61 -7.16 43.41
N GLN A 13 2.67 -5.99 42.76
CA GLN A 13 3.92 -5.41 42.26
C GLN A 13 4.85 -4.96 43.42
N PRO A 14 6.17 -5.14 43.31
CA PRO A 14 7.13 -4.59 44.26
C PRO A 14 7.30 -3.07 44.06
N ARG A 15 7.23 -2.29 45.14
CA ARG A 15 7.57 -0.86 45.13
C ARG A 15 9.08 -0.69 45.26
N PHE A 16 9.73 -0.10 44.27
CA PHE A 16 11.11 0.39 44.42
C PHE A 16 11.12 1.65 45.31
N LYS A 17 12.04 1.69 46.27
CA LYS A 17 12.38 2.91 47.03
C LYS A 17 13.49 3.65 46.30
N ALA A 18 13.29 4.92 45.96
CA ALA A 18 14.38 5.80 45.58
C ALA A 18 15.02 6.40 46.86
N LEU A 19 16.34 6.55 46.87
CA LEU A 19 17.09 7.22 47.92
C LEU A 19 17.46 8.63 47.44
N CYS A 20 17.16 9.65 48.26
CA CYS A 20 17.64 11.02 48.05
C CYS A 20 18.68 11.39 49.12
N PRO A 21 19.77 12.07 48.74
CA PRO A 21 20.50 12.97 49.61
C PRO A 21 19.93 14.40 49.59
N SER A 22 20.03 15.08 50.72
CA SER A 22 19.98 16.54 50.92
C SER A 22 21.08 17.28 50.12
N THR A 23 21.06 18.59 49.83
CA THR A 23 20.17 19.76 50.13
C THR A 23 20.45 20.84 49.05
N THR A 24 19.64 21.88 48.80
CA THR A 24 19.47 23.10 49.64
C THR A 24 18.30 23.96 49.07
N LEU A 25 17.69 24.83 49.89
CA LEU A 25 16.52 25.65 49.54
C LEU A 25 16.85 26.89 48.69
N CYS A 26 15.91 27.32 47.83
CA CYS A 26 15.27 28.64 48.00
C CYS A 26 13.86 28.74 47.34
N LYS A 27 13.12 29.76 47.77
CA LYS A 27 11.82 30.29 47.29
C LYS A 27 11.98 30.89 45.86
N GLN A 28 11.00 31.28 45.03
CA GLN A 28 9.50 31.33 45.01
C GLN A 28 9.11 31.48 43.48
N ASP A 29 7.88 31.61 42.96
CA ASP A 29 6.52 31.83 43.48
C ASP A 29 5.43 31.41 42.44
N LYS A 30 4.15 31.51 42.84
CA LYS A 30 2.92 31.78 42.01
C LYS A 30 2.45 30.81 40.92
N SER A 31 1.16 30.49 41.03
CA SER A 31 0.27 29.87 40.03
C SER A 31 -0.23 30.86 38.97
N PHE A 32 -0.70 30.33 37.83
CA PHE A 32 -1.83 30.93 37.10
C PHE A 32 -2.71 29.85 36.47
N THR A 33 -4.02 29.93 36.70
CA THR A 33 -5.05 29.08 36.07
C THR A 33 -6.04 30.01 35.39
N LEU A 34 -6.39 29.74 34.13
CA LEU A 34 -7.43 30.49 33.42
C LEU A 34 -8.18 29.55 32.46
N SER A 35 -9.46 29.35 32.75
CA SER A 35 -10.43 28.72 31.86
C SER A 35 -11.48 29.76 31.53
N PHE A 36 -11.84 29.91 30.26
CA PHE A 36 -13.08 30.60 29.86
C PHE A 36 -13.66 29.98 28.61
N ASP A 37 -14.98 29.84 28.62
CA ASP A 37 -15.79 29.25 27.57
C ASP A 37 -17.07 30.11 27.48
N VAL A 38 -17.32 30.73 26.32
CA VAL A 38 -18.50 31.59 26.08
C VAL A 38 -18.92 31.47 24.62
N THR A 39 -20.17 31.05 24.40
CA THR A 39 -20.84 31.08 23.09
C THR A 39 -21.65 32.39 22.95
N MET A 40 -21.71 32.96 21.74
CA MET A 40 -22.52 34.14 21.41
C MET A 40 -23.31 33.94 20.12
N ILE A 41 -24.59 34.34 20.11
CA ILE A 41 -25.52 34.20 18.98
C ILE A 41 -26.33 35.50 18.82
N LEU A 42 -26.15 36.20 17.70
CA LEU A 42 -27.02 37.28 17.20
C LEU A 42 -27.03 37.15 15.65
N HIS A 43 -28.14 36.88 14.96
CA HIS A 43 -29.37 37.67 14.71
C HIS A 43 -29.21 38.92 13.82
N LEU A 44 -30.05 38.98 12.78
CA LEU A 44 -30.11 40.01 11.72
C LEU A 44 -31.40 40.85 11.84
N PRO A 45 -31.39 42.12 11.41
CA PRO A 45 -32.59 42.88 11.07
C PRO A 45 -32.75 43.11 9.54
N PRO A 46 -33.96 43.46 9.02
CA PRO A 46 -34.26 43.50 7.59
C PRO A 46 -34.46 44.92 7.01
N THR A 47 -34.59 45.03 5.68
CA THR A 47 -35.18 46.18 4.97
C THR A 47 -36.16 45.74 3.89
N GLN A 48 -37.21 46.55 3.66
CA GLN A 48 -38.28 46.32 2.67
C GLN A 48 -38.18 47.36 1.53
N TYR A 49 -38.66 47.01 0.33
CA TYR A 49 -39.23 47.97 -0.63
C TYR A 49 -40.34 47.30 -1.46
N PHE A 50 -41.16 48.09 -2.15
CA PHE A 50 -42.56 47.77 -2.50
C PHE A 50 -42.90 48.21 -3.94
N PHE A 51 -43.83 47.49 -4.62
CA PHE A 51 -44.33 47.75 -5.98
C PHE A 51 -43.27 47.65 -7.12
N MET A 52 -43.61 47.33 -8.38
CA MET A 52 -44.90 47.27 -9.07
C MET A 52 -44.89 46.15 -10.16
N ALA A 53 -46.04 45.83 -10.76
CA ALA A 53 -46.15 44.79 -11.81
C ALA A 53 -46.49 45.37 -13.19
N SER A 54 -45.91 44.81 -14.25
CA SER A 54 -46.31 45.00 -15.65
C SER A 54 -45.96 43.75 -16.49
N HIS A 55 -46.51 43.63 -17.70
CA HIS A 55 -46.52 42.38 -18.47
C HIS A 55 -45.46 42.30 -19.59
N SER A 56 -44.98 41.08 -19.84
CA SER A 56 -44.78 40.39 -21.14
C SER A 56 -44.41 41.22 -22.40
N PRO A 57 -43.41 40.78 -23.20
CA PRO A 57 -43.54 39.51 -23.92
C PRO A 57 -42.31 38.57 -23.87
N ARG A 58 -42.54 37.29 -24.18
CA ARG A 58 -41.52 36.23 -24.24
C ARG A 58 -40.89 36.15 -25.64
N PHE A 59 -39.58 36.30 -25.75
CA PHE A 59 -38.83 35.82 -26.92
C PHE A 59 -38.48 34.34 -26.76
N LEU A 60 -38.95 33.50 -27.67
CA LEU A 60 -38.64 32.06 -27.70
C LEU A 60 -37.29 31.82 -28.39
N SER A 61 -36.21 31.87 -27.61
CA SER A 61 -34.88 31.47 -28.08
C SER A 61 -34.80 29.95 -28.27
N LEU A 62 -34.98 29.49 -29.52
CA LEU A 62 -34.80 28.11 -29.94
C LEU A 62 -33.30 27.72 -29.97
N THR A 63 -32.70 27.66 -28.78
CA THR A 63 -31.39 27.06 -28.59
C THR A 63 -31.45 25.57 -28.89
N ARG A 64 -31.02 25.18 -30.09
CA ARG A 64 -30.71 23.78 -30.41
C ARG A 64 -29.61 23.30 -29.45
N ARG A 65 -30.01 22.69 -28.33
CA ARG A 65 -29.13 21.80 -27.57
C ARG A 65 -28.78 20.64 -28.48
N ALA A 66 -27.64 20.73 -29.14
CA ALA A 66 -26.97 19.57 -29.68
C ALA A 66 -26.70 18.64 -28.49
N PHE A 67 -27.49 17.58 -28.37
CA PHE A 67 -27.11 16.43 -27.58
C PHE A 67 -25.91 15.80 -28.28
N SER A 68 -24.72 16.32 -27.97
CA SER A 68 -23.51 15.54 -28.09
C SER A 68 -23.72 14.34 -27.18
N SER A 69 -24.05 13.20 -27.80
CA SER A 69 -23.93 11.90 -27.15
C SER A 69 -22.44 11.68 -26.94
N SER A 70 -21.92 12.22 -25.83
CA SER A 70 -20.66 11.77 -25.27
C SER A 70 -20.83 10.29 -24.96
N SER A 71 -20.47 9.45 -25.92
CA SER A 71 -20.24 8.04 -25.71
C SER A 71 -19.33 7.96 -24.49
N SER A 72 -19.84 7.39 -23.40
CA SER A 72 -19.09 7.21 -22.16
C SER A 72 -18.03 6.16 -22.42
N SER A 73 -16.93 6.59 -23.04
CA SER A 73 -15.70 5.83 -23.17
C SER A 73 -15.35 5.38 -21.76
N SER A 74 -15.46 4.06 -21.55
CA SER A 74 -15.27 3.47 -20.24
C SER A 74 -13.80 3.60 -19.87
N LEU A 75 -13.46 4.73 -19.22
CA LEU A 75 -12.16 4.99 -18.61
C LEU A 75 -11.79 3.75 -17.80
N GLY A 76 -10.72 3.07 -18.21
CA GLY A 76 -10.34 1.76 -17.70
C GLY A 76 -9.85 1.81 -16.26
N GLY A 77 -9.25 0.73 -15.79
CA GLY A 77 -8.66 0.73 -14.46
C GLY A 77 -7.54 1.78 -14.35
N VAL A 78 -7.33 2.21 -13.12
CA VAL A 78 -6.15 2.97 -12.72
C VAL A 78 -5.30 2.06 -11.85
N SER A 79 -4.16 1.62 -12.36
CA SER A 79 -3.23 0.72 -11.65
C SER A 79 -1.99 1.47 -11.21
N MET A 80 -1.54 1.24 -9.98
CA MET A 80 -0.24 1.69 -9.49
C MET A 80 0.68 0.51 -9.25
N VAL A 81 1.90 0.56 -9.80
CA VAL A 81 2.97 -0.37 -9.51
C VAL A 81 4.07 0.37 -8.76
N GLN A 82 4.19 0.06 -7.47
CA GLN A 82 5.24 0.58 -6.59
C GLN A 82 6.49 -0.30 -6.72
N GLY A 83 7.65 0.31 -6.93
CA GLY A 83 8.92 -0.40 -7.12
C GLY A 83 9.19 -0.80 -8.57
N ALA A 84 8.71 0.00 -9.53
CA ALA A 84 8.56 -0.38 -10.93
C ALA A 84 9.79 -0.21 -11.84
N SER A 85 10.95 0.24 -11.33
CA SER A 85 12.09 0.60 -12.20
C SER A 85 12.82 -0.58 -12.85
N ARG A 86 12.65 -1.81 -12.35
CA ARG A 86 13.30 -3.03 -12.86
C ARG A 86 12.60 -4.30 -12.39
N GLY A 87 13.05 -5.45 -12.89
CA GLY A 87 12.61 -6.77 -12.42
C GLY A 87 11.12 -7.01 -12.57
N ILE A 88 10.51 -7.64 -11.56
CA ILE A 88 9.07 -7.98 -11.53
C ILE A 88 8.19 -6.72 -11.61
N GLY A 89 8.58 -5.63 -10.94
CA GLY A 89 7.81 -4.37 -10.96
C GLY A 89 7.74 -3.72 -12.34
N LEU A 90 8.85 -3.73 -13.09
CA LEU A 90 8.86 -3.24 -14.47
C LEU A 90 8.01 -4.10 -15.40
N GLU A 91 8.07 -5.42 -15.24
CA GLU A 91 7.30 -6.36 -16.04
C GLU A 91 5.78 -6.27 -15.74
N PHE A 92 5.38 -5.99 -14.50
CA PHE A 92 3.99 -5.63 -14.18
C PHE A 92 3.51 -4.39 -14.95
N VAL A 93 4.31 -3.32 -15.01
CA VAL A 93 3.95 -2.12 -15.78
C VAL A 93 3.78 -2.45 -17.27
N LYS A 94 4.74 -3.19 -17.84
CA LYS A 94 4.67 -3.65 -19.23
C LYS A 94 3.40 -4.46 -19.52
N GLN A 95 3.13 -5.50 -18.74
CA GLN A 95 1.96 -6.36 -18.98
C GLN A 95 0.62 -5.69 -18.67
N LEU A 96 0.55 -4.75 -17.73
CA LEU A 96 -0.67 -3.96 -17.53
C LEU A 96 -0.97 -3.05 -18.73
N LEU A 97 0.06 -2.49 -19.36
CA LEU A 97 -0.09 -1.68 -20.58
C LEU A 97 -0.38 -2.54 -21.83
N GLU A 98 0.18 -3.75 -21.91
CA GLU A 98 0.05 -4.64 -23.09
C GLU A 98 -1.21 -5.54 -23.07
N ASN A 99 -1.83 -5.76 -21.91
CA ASN A 99 -3.03 -6.62 -21.80
C ASN A 99 -4.38 -5.87 -21.87
N ASP A 100 -4.42 -4.55 -21.62
CA ASP A 100 -5.63 -3.73 -21.72
C ASP A 100 -5.28 -2.33 -22.25
N ASP A 101 -5.86 -1.97 -23.39
CA ASP A 101 -5.65 -0.67 -24.06
C ASP A 101 -6.28 0.53 -23.33
N LYS A 102 -7.13 0.29 -22.32
CA LYS A 102 -7.79 1.32 -21.52
C LYS A 102 -7.18 1.50 -20.13
N GLU A 103 -6.35 0.57 -19.68
CA GLU A 103 -5.73 0.64 -18.36
C GLU A 103 -4.70 1.78 -18.30
N LEU A 104 -4.80 2.61 -17.27
CA LEU A 104 -3.91 3.72 -16.97
C LEU A 104 -2.95 3.31 -15.85
N VAL A 105 -1.66 3.34 -16.10
CA VAL A 105 -0.64 2.78 -15.20
C VAL A 105 0.23 3.89 -14.61
N ILE A 106 0.35 3.91 -13.29
CA ILE A 106 1.26 4.76 -12.53
C ILE A 106 2.42 3.89 -12.02
N ALA A 107 3.59 4.06 -12.62
CA ALA A 107 4.83 3.43 -12.17
C ALA A 107 5.52 4.33 -11.14
N THR A 108 5.93 3.80 -9.98
CA THR A 108 6.70 4.58 -9.00
C THR A 108 8.03 3.95 -8.65
N CYS A 109 9.06 4.80 -8.53
CA CYS A 109 10.43 4.41 -8.20
C CYS A 109 11.21 5.61 -7.64
N ARG A 110 12.36 5.35 -7.00
CA ARG A 110 13.15 6.39 -6.33
C ARG A 110 13.75 7.45 -7.27
N ASN A 111 14.16 7.04 -8.47
CA ASN A 111 14.75 7.92 -9.47
C ASN A 111 14.16 7.61 -10.87
N PRO A 112 13.11 8.33 -11.29
CA PRO A 112 12.48 8.16 -12.60
C PRO A 112 13.43 8.30 -13.80
N SER A 113 14.33 9.29 -13.81
CA SER A 113 15.20 9.58 -14.96
C SER A 113 16.35 8.58 -15.13
N ALA A 114 16.68 7.81 -14.10
CA ALA A 114 17.64 6.70 -14.20
C ALA A 114 16.99 5.37 -14.70
N SER A 115 15.67 5.33 -14.84
CA SER A 115 14.93 4.09 -15.09
C SER A 115 14.68 3.83 -16.57
N THR A 116 15.74 3.48 -17.32
CA THR A 116 15.70 3.24 -18.79
C THR A 116 14.53 2.39 -19.27
N GLY A 117 14.18 1.30 -18.56
CA GLY A 117 13.05 0.45 -18.89
C GLY A 117 11.67 1.13 -18.75
N LEU A 118 11.51 2.04 -17.78
CA LEU A 118 10.28 2.84 -17.65
C LEU A 118 10.23 3.97 -18.68
N ILE A 119 11.37 4.55 -19.04
CA ILE A 119 11.47 5.55 -20.11
C ILE A 119 11.03 4.92 -21.44
N HIS A 120 11.58 3.76 -21.81
CA HIS A 120 11.19 3.04 -23.03
C HIS A 120 9.69 2.67 -23.06
N LEU A 121 9.11 2.24 -21.93
CA LEU A 121 7.66 2.00 -21.85
C LEU A 121 6.86 3.31 -21.94
N LYS A 122 7.41 4.44 -21.46
CA LYS A 122 6.76 5.76 -21.56
C LYS A 122 6.76 6.29 -22.99
N ASP A 123 7.82 6.02 -23.75
CA ASP A 123 7.89 6.34 -25.18
C ASP A 123 6.84 5.51 -25.97
N LYS A 124 6.66 4.23 -25.64
CA LYS A 124 5.67 3.33 -26.25
C LYS A 124 4.22 3.63 -25.84
N PHE A 125 3.99 4.08 -24.61
CA PHE A 125 2.65 4.22 -24.01
C PHE A 125 2.43 5.62 -23.40
N ALA A 126 2.73 6.67 -24.18
CA ALA A 126 2.78 8.06 -23.73
C ALA A 126 1.55 8.51 -22.93
N ASP A 127 0.33 8.24 -23.38
CA ASP A 127 -0.89 8.72 -22.71
C ASP A 127 -1.33 7.84 -21.53
N ARG A 128 -0.84 6.59 -21.46
CA ARG A 128 -1.30 5.59 -20.47
C ARG A 128 -0.33 5.35 -19.32
N LEU A 129 0.97 5.63 -19.49
CA LEU A 129 1.99 5.51 -18.43
C LEU A 129 2.32 6.87 -17.80
N ARG A 130 2.18 6.98 -16.47
CA ARG A 130 2.73 8.07 -15.65
C ARG A 130 3.82 7.53 -14.74
N ILE A 131 4.98 8.16 -14.70
CA ILE A 131 6.08 7.79 -13.78
C ILE A 131 6.13 8.84 -12.67
N LEU A 132 6.21 8.40 -11.41
CA LEU A 132 6.34 9.28 -10.23
C LEU A 132 7.54 8.91 -9.34
N PRO A 133 8.20 9.90 -8.71
CA PRO A 133 9.21 9.65 -7.70
C PRO A 133 8.57 9.18 -6.39
N LEU A 134 9.03 8.05 -5.84
CA LEU A 134 8.61 7.53 -4.54
C LEU A 134 9.74 6.72 -3.90
N ASP A 135 10.10 7.05 -2.66
CA ASP A 135 10.95 6.23 -1.80
C ASP A 135 10.16 5.72 -0.58
N LEU A 136 10.41 4.47 -0.20
CA LEU A 136 9.68 3.80 0.88
C LEU A 136 10.15 4.22 2.28
N THR A 137 11.36 4.78 2.37
CA THR A 137 11.94 5.33 3.61
C THR A 137 11.54 6.80 3.85
N VAL A 138 10.86 7.44 2.90
CA VAL A 138 10.49 8.87 2.95
C VAL A 138 8.99 9.03 2.76
N GLU A 139 8.24 9.01 3.86
CA GLU A 139 6.77 8.98 3.83
C GLU A 139 6.15 10.18 3.09
N SER A 140 6.76 11.36 3.15
CA SER A 140 6.29 12.54 2.40
C SER A 140 6.36 12.36 0.87
N SER A 141 7.21 11.48 0.35
CA SER A 141 7.24 11.12 -1.08
C SER A 141 6.09 10.18 -1.47
N ILE A 142 5.63 9.36 -0.52
CA ILE A 142 4.46 8.49 -0.65
C ILE A 142 3.19 9.35 -0.65
N GLU A 143 3.10 10.31 0.28
CA GLU A 143 2.00 11.28 0.36
C GLU A 143 1.93 12.16 -0.91
N ALA A 144 3.05 12.74 -1.35
CA ALA A 144 3.11 13.53 -2.58
C ALA A 144 2.70 12.71 -3.82
N SER A 145 3.06 11.42 -3.88
CA SER A 145 2.57 10.51 -4.93
C SER A 145 1.06 10.31 -4.85
N ALA A 146 0.50 10.07 -3.66
CA ALA A 146 -0.94 9.92 -3.47
C ALA A 146 -1.72 11.18 -3.86
N LEU A 147 -1.21 12.36 -3.50
CA LEU A 147 -1.79 13.66 -3.89
C LEU A 147 -1.75 13.87 -5.41
N SER A 148 -0.66 13.51 -6.10
CA SER A 148 -0.55 13.58 -7.57
C SER A 148 -1.54 12.62 -8.27
N ILE A 149 -1.69 11.40 -7.76
CA ILE A 149 -2.66 10.42 -8.29
C ILE A 149 -4.09 10.90 -8.03
N LYS A 150 -4.38 11.44 -6.83
CA LYS A 150 -5.68 12.03 -6.49
C LYS A 150 -6.05 13.19 -7.42
N GLY A 151 -5.13 14.11 -7.68
CA GLY A 151 -5.36 15.27 -8.54
C GLY A 151 -5.52 14.92 -10.03
N THR A 152 -4.93 13.82 -10.50
CA THR A 152 -4.97 13.42 -11.93
C THR A 152 -6.08 12.42 -12.24
N TYR A 153 -6.33 11.44 -11.35
CA TYR A 153 -7.21 10.29 -11.62
C TYR A 153 -8.36 10.13 -10.61
N GLY A 154 -8.26 10.72 -9.41
CA GLY A 154 -9.27 10.66 -8.34
C GLY A 154 -9.53 9.27 -7.71
N ARG A 155 -9.02 8.18 -8.30
CA ARG A 155 -9.28 6.78 -7.91
C ARG A 155 -8.06 5.87 -8.15
N LEU A 156 -8.09 4.69 -7.57
CA LEU A 156 -7.13 3.61 -7.84
C LEU A 156 -7.85 2.24 -7.80
N ASN A 157 -7.67 1.43 -8.83
CA ASN A 157 -8.28 0.11 -8.98
C ASN A 157 -7.33 -1.03 -8.60
N LEU A 158 -6.01 -0.83 -8.72
CA LEU A 158 -4.99 -1.80 -8.35
C LEU A 158 -3.79 -1.07 -7.72
N LEU A 159 -3.29 -1.60 -6.60
CA LEU A 159 -2.00 -1.25 -6.03
C LEU A 159 -1.15 -2.53 -5.96
N ILE A 160 -0.05 -2.56 -6.70
CA ILE A 160 0.98 -3.61 -6.59
C ILE A 160 2.17 -3.04 -5.82
N ASN A 161 2.48 -3.63 -4.66
CA ASN A 161 3.72 -3.34 -3.94
C ASN A 161 4.78 -4.37 -4.38
N ALA A 162 5.60 -4.00 -5.37
CA ALA A 162 6.63 -4.89 -5.93
C ALA A 162 8.02 -4.72 -5.31
N SER A 163 8.26 -3.68 -4.50
CA SER A 163 9.55 -3.48 -3.84
C SER A 163 9.94 -4.61 -2.87
N GLY A 164 11.23 -4.89 -2.83
CA GLY A 164 11.86 -5.57 -1.71
C GLY A 164 13.38 -5.58 -1.82
N ILE A 165 14.03 -5.77 -0.67
CA ILE A 165 15.48 -5.96 -0.55
C ILE A 165 15.75 -7.28 0.19
N LEU A 166 16.70 -8.04 -0.33
CA LEU A 166 17.27 -9.27 0.25
C LEU A 166 18.79 -9.09 0.46
N SER A 167 19.44 -8.44 -0.52
CA SER A 167 20.81 -7.98 -0.45
C SER A 167 20.91 -6.63 -1.16
N ILE A 168 21.84 -5.80 -0.70
CA ILE A 168 22.27 -4.57 -1.35
C ILE A 168 23.80 -4.65 -1.40
N PRO A 169 24.47 -4.50 -2.56
CA PRO A 169 25.93 -4.52 -2.64
C PRO A 169 26.56 -3.59 -1.60
N GLU A 170 27.60 -4.07 -0.93
CA GLU A 170 28.38 -3.36 0.11
C GLU A 170 27.62 -2.92 1.37
N ILE A 171 26.28 -3.08 1.42
CA ILE A 171 25.41 -2.53 2.48
C ILE A 171 24.63 -3.63 3.23
N MET A 172 24.24 -4.72 2.57
CA MET A 172 23.43 -5.79 3.17
C MET A 172 23.66 -7.13 2.46
N HIS A 173 23.98 -8.18 3.21
CA HIS A 173 24.13 -9.55 2.70
C HIS A 173 23.23 -10.53 3.47
N PRO A 174 22.64 -11.57 2.83
CA PRO A 174 21.69 -12.45 3.50
C PRO A 174 22.37 -13.35 4.55
N GLU A 175 21.80 -13.40 5.75
CA GLU A 175 22.47 -13.94 6.93
C GLU A 175 22.28 -15.46 7.01
N THR A 176 23.15 -16.18 6.33
CA THR A 176 23.17 -17.67 6.29
C THR A 176 23.42 -18.32 7.64
N THR A 177 23.91 -17.58 8.64
CA THR A 177 24.25 -18.04 9.98
C THR A 177 23.94 -16.96 11.02
N LEU A 178 23.68 -17.35 12.28
CA LEU A 178 23.32 -16.41 13.36
C LEU A 178 24.39 -15.34 13.63
N ASN A 179 25.68 -15.71 13.51
CA ASN A 179 26.80 -14.78 13.71
C ASN A 179 26.96 -13.72 12.60
N LYS A 180 26.14 -13.75 11.54
CA LYS A 180 26.05 -12.72 10.50
C LYS A 180 24.84 -11.79 10.68
N VAL A 181 24.05 -11.97 11.74
CA VAL A 181 22.84 -11.17 11.97
C VAL A 181 23.19 -9.80 12.54
N GLU A 182 22.90 -8.75 11.77
CA GLU A 182 23.15 -7.38 12.17
C GLU A 182 21.84 -6.61 12.40
N LYS A 183 21.85 -5.71 13.41
CA LYS A 183 20.74 -4.80 13.68
C LYS A 183 20.45 -3.87 12.50
N SER A 184 21.48 -3.40 11.80
CA SER A 184 21.41 -2.60 10.56
C SER A 184 20.55 -3.31 9.52
N SER A 185 20.93 -4.56 9.18
CA SER A 185 20.25 -5.37 8.18
C SER A 185 18.80 -5.68 8.59
N LEU A 186 18.55 -6.01 9.86
CA LEU A 186 17.19 -6.27 10.39
C LEU A 186 16.27 -5.06 10.23
N MET A 187 16.74 -3.88 10.67
CA MET A 187 15.93 -2.66 10.62
C MET A 187 15.67 -2.18 9.20
N LEU A 188 16.70 -2.16 8.34
CA LEU A 188 16.57 -1.70 6.96
C LEU A 188 15.68 -2.63 6.12
N ALA A 189 15.77 -3.95 6.34
CA ALA A 189 14.87 -4.90 5.70
C ALA A 189 13.42 -4.71 6.20
N TYR A 190 13.20 -4.51 7.50
CA TYR A 190 11.87 -4.26 8.08
C TYR A 190 11.24 -2.97 7.52
N GLU A 191 12.01 -1.89 7.46
CA GLU A 191 11.60 -0.60 6.90
C GLU A 191 11.14 -0.74 5.44
N VAL A 192 12.00 -1.29 4.57
CA VAL A 192 11.74 -1.36 3.12
C VAL A 192 10.75 -2.47 2.73
N ASN A 193 10.80 -3.64 3.39
CA ASN A 193 9.95 -4.78 3.00
C ASN A 193 8.57 -4.79 3.70
N ALA A 194 8.42 -4.15 4.87
CA ALA A 194 7.20 -4.22 5.68
C ALA A 194 6.56 -2.85 5.95
N VAL A 195 7.32 -1.87 6.47
CA VAL A 195 6.76 -0.55 6.82
C VAL A 195 6.36 0.22 5.56
N GLY A 196 7.27 0.35 4.60
CA GLY A 196 7.05 1.07 3.34
C GLY A 196 5.76 0.66 2.61
N PRO A 197 5.56 -0.62 2.25
CA PRO A 197 4.33 -1.07 1.58
C PRO A 197 3.04 -0.74 2.35
N ILE A 198 3.08 -0.73 3.68
CA ILE A 198 1.92 -0.41 4.53
C ILE A 198 1.67 1.10 4.58
N LEU A 199 2.71 1.94 4.55
CA LEU A 199 2.58 3.39 4.37
C LEU A 199 2.03 3.75 2.99
N VAL A 200 2.44 3.02 1.93
CA VAL A 200 1.84 3.17 0.59
C VAL A 200 0.36 2.81 0.63
N ILE A 201 -0.03 1.70 1.26
CA ILE A 201 -1.44 1.33 1.40
C ILE A 201 -2.23 2.38 2.22
N LYS A 202 -1.67 2.90 3.32
CA LYS A 202 -2.26 3.99 4.13
C LYS A 202 -2.61 5.22 3.28
N HIS A 203 -1.66 5.70 2.47
CA HIS A 203 -1.84 6.91 1.66
C HIS A 203 -2.71 6.68 0.41
N MET A 204 -2.68 5.48 -0.18
CA MET A 204 -3.50 5.13 -1.35
C MET A 204 -4.91 4.64 -0.98
N TRP A 205 -5.19 4.32 0.29
CA TRP A 205 -6.48 3.79 0.75
C TRP A 205 -7.71 4.63 0.32
N PRO A 206 -7.72 5.98 0.42
CA PRO A 206 -8.84 6.79 -0.08
C PRO A 206 -9.10 6.62 -1.58
N LEU A 207 -8.04 6.43 -2.37
CA LEU A 207 -8.13 6.23 -3.82
C LEU A 207 -8.60 4.81 -4.16
N LEU A 208 -8.12 3.81 -3.43
CA LEU A 208 -8.58 2.41 -3.54
C LEU A 208 -10.08 2.29 -3.20
N LYS A 209 -10.53 3.00 -2.15
CA LYS A 209 -11.94 3.08 -1.77
C LYS A 209 -12.80 3.75 -2.86
N ALA A 210 -12.31 4.82 -3.48
CA ALA A 210 -13.00 5.50 -4.59
C ALA A 210 -12.98 4.67 -5.89
N GLY A 211 -11.94 3.86 -6.11
CA GLY A 211 -11.84 2.97 -7.27
C GLY A 211 -12.83 1.83 -7.19
N GLY A 212 -12.79 1.03 -6.12
CA GLY A 212 -13.79 0.01 -5.81
C GLY A 212 -14.03 -1.07 -6.88
N GLY A 213 -13.18 -1.17 -7.91
CA GLY A 213 -13.38 -2.04 -9.08
C GLY A 213 -14.01 -1.33 -10.30
N ASN A 214 -14.56 -0.12 -10.13
CA ASN A 214 -15.21 0.66 -11.19
C ASN A 214 -14.31 0.87 -12.41
N GLY A 215 -14.79 0.51 -13.60
CA GLY A 215 -14.03 0.57 -14.84
C GLY A 215 -13.13 -0.64 -15.11
N THR A 216 -13.24 -1.72 -14.34
CA THR A 216 -12.48 -2.97 -14.52
C THR A 216 -13.39 -4.20 -14.45
N GLY A 217 -12.87 -5.38 -14.83
CA GLY A 217 -13.56 -6.67 -14.63
C GLY A 217 -13.57 -7.19 -13.18
N ARG A 218 -13.09 -6.42 -12.20
CA ARG A 218 -12.97 -6.82 -10.79
C ARG A 218 -14.05 -6.15 -9.94
N SER A 219 -14.64 -6.89 -9.00
CA SER A 219 -15.71 -6.41 -8.10
C SER A 219 -15.23 -5.57 -6.91
N THR A 220 -13.92 -5.36 -6.77
CA THR A 220 -13.27 -4.54 -5.74
C THR A 220 -12.00 -3.92 -6.34
N ALA A 221 -11.51 -2.84 -5.75
CA ALA A 221 -10.10 -2.49 -5.90
C ALA A 221 -9.23 -3.61 -5.28
N VAL A 222 -7.99 -3.76 -5.74
CA VAL A 222 -7.10 -4.82 -5.25
C VAL A 222 -5.79 -4.22 -4.74
N VAL A 223 -5.33 -4.70 -3.59
CA VAL A 223 -3.98 -4.50 -3.07
C VAL A 223 -3.24 -5.83 -3.18
N ALA A 224 -2.14 -5.87 -3.94
CA ALA A 224 -1.32 -7.05 -4.15
C ALA A 224 0.12 -6.77 -3.71
N SER A 225 0.54 -7.36 -2.59
CA SER A 225 1.89 -7.15 -2.04
C SER A 225 2.79 -8.35 -2.33
N LEU A 226 3.96 -8.11 -2.94
CA LEU A 226 4.94 -9.17 -3.20
C LEU A 226 5.62 -9.60 -1.88
N SER A 227 5.31 -10.82 -1.48
CA SER A 227 5.97 -11.55 -0.39
C SER A 227 6.77 -12.73 -0.97
N ALA A 228 7.23 -13.66 -0.13
CA ALA A 228 8.00 -14.82 -0.55
C ALA A 228 7.69 -16.04 0.33
N ARG A 229 7.71 -17.26 -0.21
CA ARG A 229 7.42 -18.48 0.60
C ARG A 229 8.31 -18.61 1.84
N VAL A 230 9.53 -18.05 1.82
CA VAL A 230 10.44 -17.99 2.98
C VAL A 230 9.93 -17.15 4.16
N ALA A 231 8.86 -16.35 3.95
CA ALA A 231 8.14 -15.60 4.97
C ALA A 231 7.12 -16.44 5.76
N SER A 232 6.76 -17.63 5.26
CA SER A 232 5.95 -18.58 6.01
C SER A 232 6.74 -19.11 7.19
N ILE A 233 6.15 -19.00 8.38
CA ILE A 233 6.68 -19.56 9.62
C ILE A 233 6.45 -21.08 9.63
N GLY A 234 5.30 -21.55 9.16
CA GLY A 234 4.96 -22.97 9.06
C GLY A 234 5.83 -23.78 8.08
N ASP A 235 6.23 -23.18 6.95
CA ASP A 235 7.14 -23.82 5.98
C ASP A 235 8.63 -23.70 6.38
N ASN A 236 8.99 -22.97 7.45
CA ASN A 236 10.38 -22.62 7.75
C ASN A 236 11.23 -23.78 8.32
N ARG A 237 11.63 -24.71 7.45
CA ARG A 237 12.51 -25.85 7.77
C ARG A 237 14.01 -25.60 7.58
N LEU A 238 14.40 -24.43 7.08
CA LEU A 238 15.80 -24.13 6.68
C LEU A 238 16.46 -23.00 7.49
N GLY A 239 15.69 -22.09 8.10
CA GLY A 239 16.26 -20.92 8.78
C GLY A 239 17.04 -20.00 7.83
N GLY A 240 17.99 -19.23 8.39
CA GLY A 240 18.81 -18.27 7.66
C GLY A 240 18.03 -17.08 7.08
N TRP A 241 18.74 -16.11 6.51
CA TRP A 241 18.21 -14.87 5.91
C TRP A 241 17.26 -14.12 6.87
N HIS A 242 17.71 -13.98 8.12
CA HIS A 242 16.93 -13.51 9.26
C HIS A 242 16.19 -12.19 8.96
N SER A 243 16.85 -11.23 8.34
CA SER A 243 16.25 -9.93 7.99
C SER A 243 15.21 -10.04 6.87
N TYR A 244 15.46 -10.85 5.84
CA TYR A 244 14.50 -11.02 4.76
C TYR A 244 13.26 -11.81 5.18
N ARG A 245 13.45 -12.92 5.93
CA ARG A 245 12.34 -13.73 6.44
C ARG A 245 11.46 -12.95 7.40
N SER A 246 12.05 -12.35 8.44
CA SER A 246 11.30 -11.61 9.45
C SER A 246 10.55 -10.41 8.86
N SER A 247 11.18 -9.65 7.95
CA SER A 247 10.53 -8.50 7.32
C SER A 247 9.42 -8.89 6.34
N LYS A 248 9.54 -9.99 5.58
CA LYS A 248 8.42 -10.48 4.77
C LYS A 248 7.32 -11.18 5.60
N ALA A 249 7.65 -11.79 6.74
CA ALA A 249 6.65 -12.27 7.71
C ALA A 249 5.90 -11.10 8.38
N ALA A 250 6.59 -9.98 8.66
CA ALA A 250 5.96 -8.75 9.11
C ALA A 250 5.03 -8.15 8.04
N LEU A 251 5.45 -8.13 6.77
CA LEU A 251 4.58 -7.73 5.65
C LEU A 251 3.31 -8.60 5.57
N ASN A 252 3.45 -9.91 5.73
CA ASN A 252 2.33 -10.86 5.78
C ASN A 252 1.33 -10.46 6.90
N GLN A 253 1.81 -10.32 8.13
CA GLN A 253 0.98 -9.96 9.29
C GLN A 253 0.33 -8.58 9.16
N LEU A 254 1.09 -7.55 8.73
CA LEU A 254 0.55 -6.19 8.59
C LEU A 254 -0.50 -6.11 7.47
N SER A 255 -0.26 -6.79 6.34
CA SER A 255 -1.24 -6.87 5.25
C SER A 255 -2.51 -7.61 5.68
N LYS A 256 -2.40 -8.66 6.51
CA LYS A 256 -3.55 -9.34 7.12
C LYS A 256 -4.33 -8.45 8.08
N THR A 257 -3.64 -7.63 8.88
CA THR A 257 -4.29 -6.65 9.76
C THR A 257 -5.10 -5.63 8.95
N VAL A 258 -4.52 -5.09 7.87
CA VAL A 258 -5.18 -4.11 6.99
C VAL A 258 -6.34 -4.74 6.21
N SER A 259 -6.21 -5.99 5.73
CA SER A 259 -7.31 -6.68 5.03
C SER A 259 -8.56 -6.81 5.90
N LEU A 260 -8.38 -7.10 7.20
CA LEU A 260 -9.46 -7.19 8.18
C LEU A 260 -10.03 -5.80 8.53
N GLU A 261 -9.23 -4.73 8.45
CA GLU A 261 -9.73 -3.37 8.64
C GLU A 261 -10.62 -2.90 7.49
N PHE A 262 -10.23 -3.11 6.23
CA PHE A 262 -11.07 -2.82 5.07
C PHE A 262 -12.41 -3.58 5.15
N ALA A 263 -12.38 -4.86 5.54
CA ALA A 263 -13.58 -5.66 5.75
C ALA A 263 -14.50 -5.08 6.85
N ARG A 264 -13.95 -4.69 8.01
CA ARG A 264 -14.73 -4.03 9.10
C ARG A 264 -15.35 -2.71 8.65
N LYS A 265 -14.65 -1.92 7.83
CA LYS A 265 -15.16 -0.64 7.29
C LYS A 265 -16.11 -0.81 6.09
N LYS A 266 -16.26 -2.03 5.56
CA LYS A 266 -16.97 -2.34 4.31
C LYS A 266 -16.41 -1.58 3.09
N ASP A 267 -15.09 -1.35 3.07
CA ASP A 267 -14.44 -0.75 1.91
C ASP A 267 -14.37 -1.76 0.75
N PRO A 268 -14.61 -1.35 -0.51
CA PRO A 268 -14.61 -2.23 -1.67
C PRO A 268 -13.18 -2.56 -2.13
N ILE A 269 -12.38 -3.13 -1.23
CA ILE A 269 -10.94 -3.38 -1.40
C ILE A 269 -10.61 -4.80 -0.93
N THR A 270 -10.03 -5.61 -1.82
CA THR A 270 -9.49 -6.93 -1.49
C THR A 270 -7.97 -6.85 -1.40
N CYS A 271 -7.39 -7.25 -0.27
CA CYS A 271 -5.94 -7.25 -0.05
C CYS A 271 -5.39 -8.67 -0.08
N ILE A 272 -4.36 -8.94 -0.90
CA ILE A 272 -3.71 -10.25 -1.03
C ILE A 272 -2.19 -10.13 -1.02
N LEU A 273 -1.53 -11.20 -0.60
CA LEU A 273 -0.08 -11.37 -0.69
C LEU A 273 0.26 -12.38 -1.78
N LEU A 274 1.36 -12.16 -2.48
CA LEU A 274 1.77 -12.95 -3.64
C LEU A 274 3.23 -13.35 -3.55
N HIS A 275 3.54 -14.64 -3.66
CA HIS A 275 4.90 -15.15 -3.84
C HIS A 275 5.15 -15.45 -5.34
N PRO A 276 6.09 -14.75 -5.99
CA PRO A 276 6.29 -14.84 -7.44
C PRO A 276 6.97 -16.13 -7.93
N GLY A 277 7.31 -17.06 -7.04
CA GLY A 277 8.30 -18.11 -7.31
C GLY A 277 9.74 -17.58 -7.21
N THR A 278 10.71 -18.33 -7.74
CA THR A 278 12.06 -17.82 -7.99
C THR A 278 12.09 -17.22 -9.40
N VAL A 279 12.20 -15.90 -9.51
CA VAL A 279 12.17 -15.19 -10.80
C VAL A 279 13.54 -14.63 -11.13
N ASP A 280 14.01 -14.80 -12.37
CA ASP A 280 15.30 -14.26 -12.79
C ASP A 280 15.33 -12.73 -12.74
N THR A 281 16.06 -12.23 -11.74
CA THR A 281 16.18 -10.81 -11.39
C THR A 281 17.45 -10.61 -10.57
N ASP A 282 17.97 -9.38 -10.53
CA ASP A 282 19.16 -9.05 -9.75
C ASP A 282 19.05 -9.39 -8.25
N LEU A 283 17.82 -9.48 -7.72
CA LEU A 283 17.54 -9.90 -6.34
C LEU A 283 17.75 -11.41 -6.14
N SER A 284 17.47 -12.24 -7.15
CA SER A 284 17.56 -13.70 -7.05
C SER A 284 18.86 -14.28 -7.62
N LYS A 285 19.44 -13.65 -8.65
CA LYS A 285 20.63 -14.13 -9.38
C LYS A 285 21.77 -14.66 -8.50
N PRO A 286 22.20 -13.98 -7.42
CA PRO A 286 23.27 -14.47 -6.55
C PRO A 286 22.93 -15.77 -5.79
N PHE A 287 21.66 -16.16 -5.75
CA PHE A 287 21.12 -17.25 -4.92
C PHE A 287 20.51 -18.41 -5.74
N GLN A 288 20.54 -18.32 -7.07
CA GLN A 288 20.00 -19.34 -7.99
C GLN A 288 20.83 -20.64 -8.07
N ARG A 289 22.10 -20.63 -7.64
CA ARG A 289 23.08 -21.71 -7.88
C ARG A 289 22.63 -23.13 -7.51
N ASN A 290 21.79 -23.27 -6.49
CA ASN A 290 21.30 -24.57 -5.98
C ASN A 290 19.81 -24.81 -6.34
N ILE A 291 19.26 -24.04 -7.27
CA ILE A 291 17.88 -24.14 -7.73
C ILE A 291 17.90 -24.79 -9.11
N ALA A 292 17.08 -25.82 -9.31
CA ALA A 292 16.98 -26.50 -10.60
C ALA A 292 16.46 -25.53 -11.69
N PRO A 293 16.99 -25.54 -12.92
CA PRO A 293 16.67 -24.51 -13.93
C PRO A 293 15.17 -24.40 -14.28
N ASP A 294 14.42 -25.49 -14.22
CA ASP A 294 12.97 -25.56 -14.39
C ASP A 294 12.19 -24.77 -13.32
N LYS A 295 12.84 -24.42 -12.21
CA LYS A 295 12.28 -23.70 -11.06
C LYS A 295 12.77 -22.26 -10.97
N ILE A 296 13.43 -21.76 -12.02
CA ILE A 296 13.84 -20.37 -12.20
C ILE A 296 12.99 -19.79 -13.34
N PHE A 297 12.04 -18.94 -13.00
CA PHE A 297 11.07 -18.40 -13.95
C PHE A 297 11.54 -17.11 -14.61
N SER A 298 11.11 -16.88 -15.85
CA SER A 298 11.17 -15.54 -16.43
C SER A 298 10.24 -14.57 -15.69
N LYS A 299 10.55 -13.27 -15.76
CA LYS A 299 9.69 -12.21 -15.20
C LYS A 299 8.31 -12.27 -15.86
N GLU A 300 8.34 -12.49 -17.16
CA GLU A 300 7.23 -12.58 -18.09
C GLU A 300 6.21 -13.64 -17.62
N PHE A 301 6.67 -14.87 -17.36
CA PHE A 301 5.84 -15.96 -16.84
C PHE A 301 5.29 -15.68 -15.45
N SER A 302 6.15 -15.21 -14.53
CA SER A 302 5.73 -14.94 -13.15
C SER A 302 4.67 -13.83 -13.09
N VAL A 303 4.87 -12.70 -13.79
CA VAL A 303 3.89 -11.61 -13.85
C VAL A 303 2.59 -12.04 -14.51
N GLN A 304 2.63 -12.81 -15.61
CA GLN A 304 1.43 -13.34 -16.25
C GLN A 304 0.59 -14.17 -15.27
N LYS A 305 1.25 -15.05 -14.51
CA LYS A 305 0.64 -15.89 -13.48
C LYS A 305 0.06 -15.06 -12.32
N LEU A 306 0.81 -14.06 -11.83
CA LEU A 306 0.35 -13.18 -10.75
C LEU A 306 -0.81 -12.27 -11.17
N LEU A 307 -0.79 -11.73 -12.40
CA LEU A 307 -1.92 -10.97 -12.96
C LEU A 307 -3.17 -11.85 -13.11
N SER A 308 -3.00 -13.13 -13.48
CA SER A 308 -4.12 -14.09 -13.50
C SER A 308 -4.78 -14.26 -12.12
N ILE A 309 -4.00 -14.28 -11.04
CA ILE A 309 -4.53 -14.32 -9.66
C ILE A 309 -5.21 -12.99 -9.31
N ILE A 310 -4.55 -11.85 -9.54
CA ILE A 310 -5.07 -10.50 -9.25
C ILE A 310 -6.40 -10.23 -9.96
N ASN A 311 -6.54 -10.67 -11.21
CA ASN A 311 -7.75 -10.45 -12.01
C ASN A 311 -8.91 -11.37 -11.62
N ASN A 312 -8.63 -12.54 -11.04
CA ASN A 312 -9.66 -13.50 -10.63
C ASN A 312 -10.07 -13.42 -9.16
N VAL A 313 -9.31 -12.72 -8.32
CA VAL A 313 -9.53 -12.62 -6.86
C VAL A 313 -10.98 -12.29 -6.47
N LYS A 314 -11.50 -12.93 -5.42
CA LYS A 314 -12.85 -12.72 -4.88
C LYS A 314 -12.79 -12.18 -3.45
N SER A 315 -13.91 -11.67 -2.95
CA SER A 315 -14.00 -11.11 -1.59
C SER A 315 -13.65 -12.12 -0.47
N HIS A 316 -13.78 -13.42 -0.74
CA HIS A 316 -13.37 -14.49 0.19
C HIS A 316 -11.86 -14.77 0.21
N ASP A 317 -11.09 -14.16 -0.70
CA ASP A 317 -9.62 -14.23 -0.71
C ASP A 317 -8.96 -13.08 0.08
N ASN A 318 -9.76 -12.19 0.66
CA ASN A 318 -9.27 -11.02 1.38
C ASN A 318 -8.40 -11.42 2.60
N GLY A 319 -7.12 -11.08 2.53
CA GLY A 319 -6.10 -11.45 3.48
C GLY A 319 -5.58 -12.88 3.32
N LYS A 320 -5.57 -13.45 2.10
CA LYS A 320 -4.83 -14.68 1.79
C LYS A 320 -3.42 -14.40 1.27
N PHE A 321 -2.59 -15.44 1.24
CA PHE A 321 -1.25 -15.43 0.68
C PHE A 321 -1.13 -16.55 -0.35
N PHE A 322 -0.85 -16.22 -1.61
CA PHE A 322 -0.79 -17.19 -2.72
C PHE A 322 0.62 -17.34 -3.30
N ALA A 323 0.93 -18.53 -3.78
CA ALA A 323 2.00 -18.78 -4.74
C ALA A 323 1.57 -18.42 -6.17
N TRP A 324 2.54 -18.28 -7.07
CA TRP A 324 2.37 -18.05 -8.51
C TRP A 324 1.47 -19.08 -9.22
N ASP A 325 1.35 -20.30 -8.70
CA ASP A 325 0.50 -21.37 -9.22
C ASP A 325 -0.96 -21.28 -8.71
N GLY A 326 -1.26 -20.32 -7.83
CA GLY A 326 -2.57 -20.14 -7.20
C GLY A 326 -2.76 -20.92 -5.89
N GLN A 327 -1.78 -21.72 -5.44
CA GLN A 327 -1.86 -22.40 -4.14
C GLN A 327 -1.76 -21.40 -2.98
N GLU A 328 -2.59 -21.57 -1.95
CA GLU A 328 -2.47 -20.80 -0.71
C GLU A 328 -1.24 -21.28 0.09
N ILE A 329 -0.43 -20.33 0.58
CA ILE A 329 0.78 -20.58 1.36
C ILE A 329 0.44 -20.38 2.85
N PRO A 330 0.81 -21.32 3.75
CA PRO A 330 0.60 -21.14 5.18
C PRO A 330 1.38 -19.95 5.75
N TRP A 331 0.91 -19.39 6.86
CA TRP A 331 1.55 -18.26 7.55
C TRP A 331 2.90 -18.61 8.17
#